data_AF-A0AAW0QPH7-F1
#
_entry.id   AF-A0AAW0QPH7-F1
#
_cell.length_a   1.000
_cell.length_b   1.000
_cell.length_c   1.000
_cell.angle_alpha   90.00
_cell.angle_beta   90.00
_cell.angle_gamma   90.00
#
_symmetry.space_group_name_H-M   'P 1'
#
loop_
_entity.id
_entity.type
_entity.pdbx_description
1 polymer ?
#
loop_
_entity_poly.entity_id
_entity_poly.type
_entity_poly.pdbx_seq_one_letter_code
_entity_poly.pdbx_strand_id
1 'polypeptide(L)'
;MIDSFVRSLLSGKLFSGAGMVHKLDPIAVYNGWNKVYDIDLPRIGVAVHDTASYVLPVTPNDRIFETIGSYAYREGVSFLPGPLNLLKRTLMMGNSPLGTINNFRNLLNQIANSGDEAVLEKVLGTMQGTVAVFNYLNDAVLPRGFSAAGRTLMTEMGHADEFTPDLKGILAAWKEWEPDYYDRVVSEATTWLTTRGAMVAQKFAGSVANNPAASKFVSEAALVVSQAGQIKSPLTP
;
A
#
# COMPACT_ATOMS: atom_id res chain seq x y z
N MET A 1 -4.34 3.62 -3.48
CA MET A 1 -3.99 4.93 -2.93
C MET A 1 -4.79 6.04 -3.60
N ILE A 2 -4.49 6.50 -4.82
CA ILE A 2 -5.21 7.64 -5.44
C ILE A 2 -6.72 7.40 -5.57
N ASP A 3 -7.16 6.25 -6.07
CA ASP A 3 -8.59 5.90 -6.08
C ASP A 3 -9.23 5.97 -4.69
N SER A 4 -8.51 5.51 -3.65
CA SER A 4 -8.97 5.57 -2.26
C SER A 4 -9.06 7.01 -1.75
N PHE A 5 -8.09 7.87 -2.10
CA PHE A 5 -8.12 9.30 -1.78
C PHE A 5 -9.29 10.01 -2.46
N VAL A 6 -9.52 9.76 -3.75
CA VAL A 6 -10.67 10.33 -4.48
C VAL A 6 -11.99 9.87 -3.84
N ARG A 7 -12.13 8.59 -3.46
CA ARG A 7 -13.30 8.10 -2.71
C ARG A 7 -13.48 8.82 -1.38
N SER A 8 -12.38 9.10 -0.67
CA SER A 8 -12.39 9.86 0.57
C SER A 8 -12.88 11.30 0.35
N LEU A 9 -12.38 11.99 -0.68
CA LEU A 9 -12.85 13.32 -1.07
C LEU A 9 -14.35 13.33 -1.36
N LEU A 10 -14.84 12.37 -2.14
CA LEU A 10 -16.25 12.29 -2.54
C LEU A 10 -17.18 11.94 -1.38
N SER A 11 -16.72 11.14 -0.42
CA SER A 11 -17.52 10.71 0.74
C SER A 11 -17.38 11.63 1.95
N GLY A 12 -16.34 12.48 1.98
CA GLY A 12 -15.96 13.27 3.15
C GLY A 12 -15.48 12.41 4.32
N LYS A 13 -14.97 11.20 4.05
CA LYS A 13 -14.47 10.24 5.04
C LYS A 13 -13.02 9.87 4.77
N LEU A 14 -12.19 9.91 5.81
CA LEU A 14 -10.83 9.39 5.78
C LEU A 14 -10.82 7.88 5.53
N PHE A 15 -9.67 7.31 5.21
CA PHE A 15 -9.57 5.88 4.89
C PHE A 15 -9.91 5.01 6.10
N SER A 16 -9.62 5.48 7.31
CA SER A 16 -10.07 4.89 8.58
C SER A 16 -11.59 4.94 8.82
N GLY A 17 -12.33 5.75 8.06
CA GLY A 17 -13.76 6.03 8.25
C GLY A 17 -14.06 7.24 9.12
N ALA A 18 -13.04 7.90 9.69
CA ALA A 18 -13.19 9.18 10.38
C ALA A 18 -13.70 10.29 9.42
N GLY A 19 -14.29 11.35 9.96
CA GLY A 19 -14.74 12.48 9.13
C GLY A 19 -13.55 13.32 8.67
N MET A 20 -13.52 13.69 7.39
CA MET A 20 -12.52 14.65 6.88
C MET A 20 -12.83 16.06 7.36
N VAL A 21 -11.80 16.83 7.70
CA VAL A 21 -11.87 18.27 7.97
C VAL A 21 -11.86 19.03 6.64
N HIS A 22 -10.90 18.75 5.77
CA HIS A 22 -10.76 19.38 4.46
C HIS A 22 -11.55 18.60 3.41
N LYS A 23 -12.81 18.98 3.22
CA LYS A 23 -13.69 18.40 2.21
C LYS A 23 -13.73 19.26 0.97
N LEU A 24 -13.82 18.61 -0.18
CA LEU A 24 -14.12 19.28 -1.44
C LEU A 24 -15.57 18.96 -1.83
N ASP A 25 -16.20 19.85 -2.58
CA ASP A 25 -17.49 19.55 -3.19
C ASP A 25 -17.32 18.40 -4.21
N PRO A 26 -18.09 17.31 -4.11
CA PRO A 26 -17.94 16.17 -5.02
C PRO A 26 -18.11 16.52 -6.50
N ILE A 27 -18.98 17.49 -6.82
CA ILE A 27 -19.18 17.95 -8.20
C ILE A 27 -17.96 18.75 -8.67
N ALA A 28 -17.40 19.61 -7.82
CA ALA A 28 -16.15 20.31 -8.10
C ALA A 28 -14.98 19.33 -8.34
N VAL A 29 -14.85 18.28 -7.52
CA VAL A 29 -13.85 17.22 -7.75
C VAL A 29 -14.04 16.57 -9.12
N TYR A 30 -15.27 16.17 -9.47
CA TYR A 30 -15.56 15.56 -10.77
C TYR A 30 -15.19 16.47 -11.94
N ASN A 31 -15.50 17.76 -11.84
CA ASN A 31 -15.24 18.75 -12.88
C ASN A 31 -13.75 19.11 -12.99
N GLY A 32 -13.05 19.21 -11.87
CA GLY A 32 -11.65 19.66 -11.80
C GLY A 32 -10.63 18.57 -12.08
N TRP A 33 -10.92 17.31 -11.73
CA TRP A 33 -9.92 16.22 -11.72
C TRP A 33 -9.28 15.97 -13.10
N ASN A 34 -10.06 16.08 -14.17
CA ASN A 34 -9.61 15.90 -15.56
C ASN A 34 -9.60 17.21 -16.35
N LYS A 35 -9.65 18.36 -15.67
CA LYS A 35 -9.59 19.66 -16.32
C LYS A 35 -8.16 19.92 -16.79
N VAL A 36 -8.02 20.33 -18.05
CA VAL A 36 -6.71 20.71 -18.60
C VAL A 36 -6.26 22.01 -17.92
N TYR A 37 -4.99 22.07 -17.50
CA TYR A 37 -4.40 23.30 -16.99
C TYR A 37 -4.36 24.37 -18.09
N ASP A 38 -4.69 25.61 -17.73
CA ASP A 38 -4.59 26.80 -18.60
C ASP A 38 -3.21 27.47 -18.57
N ILE A 39 -2.27 26.86 -17.85
CA ILE A 39 -0.88 27.30 -17.69
C ILE A 39 0.10 26.20 -18.07
N ASP A 40 1.34 26.60 -18.36
CA ASP A 40 2.45 25.66 -18.55
C ASP A 40 3.07 25.29 -17.20
N LEU A 41 2.98 24.00 -16.85
CA LEU A 41 3.61 23.45 -15.66
C LEU A 41 4.96 22.78 -16.00
N PRO A 42 5.92 22.76 -15.06
CA PRO A 42 7.17 22.02 -15.24
C PRO A 42 6.93 20.55 -15.58
N ARG A 43 7.85 19.93 -16.32
CA ARG A 43 7.77 18.50 -16.61
C ARG A 43 7.93 17.69 -15.32
N ILE A 44 7.12 16.65 -15.18
CA ILE A 44 7.22 15.66 -14.10
C ILE A 44 8.41 14.76 -14.43
N GLY A 45 9.49 14.83 -13.66
CA GLY A 45 10.65 13.95 -13.82
C GLY A 45 11.21 13.86 -15.25
N VAL A 46 11.80 12.71 -15.58
CA VAL A 46 12.31 12.40 -16.92
C VAL A 46 11.30 11.58 -17.73
N ALA A 47 10.86 12.14 -18.86
CA ALA A 47 10.01 11.44 -19.82
C ALA A 47 10.83 10.46 -20.68
N VAL A 48 10.36 9.23 -20.80
CA VAL A 48 10.91 8.22 -21.70
C VAL A 48 9.98 8.08 -22.91
N HIS A 49 10.53 8.29 -24.09
CA HIS A 49 9.79 8.31 -25.36
C HIS A 49 9.94 7.02 -26.17
N ASP A 50 10.43 5.95 -25.55
CA ASP A 50 10.65 4.64 -26.18
C ASP A 50 9.35 3.80 -26.32
N THR A 51 8.22 4.32 -25.82
CA THR A 51 6.89 3.70 -25.96
C THR A 51 5.95 4.56 -26.80
N ALA A 52 5.22 3.96 -27.73
CA ALA A 52 4.28 4.64 -28.63
C ALA A 52 3.07 5.31 -27.93
N SER A 53 2.81 4.96 -26.67
CA SER A 53 1.66 5.45 -25.88
C SER A 53 1.95 6.73 -25.08
N TYR A 54 3.00 7.49 -25.42
CA TYR A 54 3.35 8.72 -24.70
C TYR A 54 2.28 9.80 -24.89
N VAL A 55 1.73 10.29 -23.78
CA VAL A 55 0.85 11.45 -23.73
C VAL A 55 1.39 12.43 -22.68
N LEU A 56 1.34 13.73 -22.98
CA LEU A 56 1.72 14.75 -22.02
C LEU A 56 0.68 14.80 -20.88
N PRO A 57 1.09 14.75 -19.61
CA PRO A 57 0.16 14.85 -18.49
C PRO A 57 -0.26 16.32 -18.31
N VAL A 58 -1.44 16.64 -18.83
CA VAL A 58 -1.98 18.02 -18.90
C VAL A 58 -3.14 18.28 -17.94
N THR A 59 -3.58 17.27 -17.20
CA THR A 59 -4.63 17.38 -16.18
C THR A 59 -4.10 17.04 -14.79
N PRO A 60 -4.76 17.46 -13.69
CA PRO A 60 -4.40 17.04 -12.34
C PRO A 60 -4.29 15.51 -12.20
N ASN A 61 -5.28 14.78 -12.70
CA ASN A 61 -5.29 13.31 -12.68
C ASN A 61 -4.07 12.69 -13.35
N ASP A 62 -3.77 13.11 -14.59
CA ASP A 62 -2.63 12.55 -15.34
C ASP A 62 -1.35 12.83 -14.57
N ARG A 63 -1.16 14.08 -14.15
CA ARG A 63 0.06 14.52 -13.45
C ARG A 63 0.27 13.76 -12.15
N ILE A 64 -0.76 13.66 -11.30
CA ILE A 64 -0.70 12.90 -10.04
C ILE A 64 -0.39 11.42 -10.29
N PHE A 65 -1.00 10.80 -11.31
CA PHE A 65 -0.74 9.41 -11.66
C PHE A 65 0.71 9.19 -12.10
N GLU A 66 1.24 10.08 -12.95
CA GLU A 66 2.62 9.99 -13.43
C GLU A 66 3.66 10.08 -12.30
N THR A 67 3.36 10.79 -11.20
CA THR A 67 4.28 10.89 -10.06
C THR A 67 4.55 9.55 -9.36
N ILE A 68 3.61 8.61 -9.42
CA ILE A 68 3.70 7.31 -8.75
C ILE A 68 4.46 6.30 -9.62
N GLY A 69 4.63 6.61 -10.90
CA GLY A 69 5.39 5.86 -11.89
C GLY A 69 4.52 5.29 -12.99
N SER A 70 4.96 5.46 -14.24
CA SER A 70 4.38 4.85 -15.43
C SER A 70 5.45 4.38 -16.41
N TYR A 71 5.04 3.79 -17.54
CA TYR A 71 5.97 3.44 -18.61
C TYR A 71 6.71 4.64 -19.19
N ALA A 72 6.07 5.81 -19.21
CA ALA A 72 6.62 7.07 -19.72
C ALA A 72 7.41 7.85 -18.66
N TYR A 73 7.12 7.65 -17.36
CA TYR A 73 7.76 8.36 -16.25
C TYR A 73 8.25 7.35 -15.20
N ARG A 74 9.46 6.82 -15.42
CA ARG A 74 10.00 5.63 -14.73
C ARG A 74 10.70 5.90 -13.40
N GLU A 75 10.67 7.14 -12.91
CA GLU A 75 11.35 7.55 -11.67
C GLU A 75 10.60 7.17 -10.38
N GLY A 76 9.45 6.48 -10.52
CA GLY A 76 8.61 6.02 -9.42
C GLY A 76 9.12 4.77 -8.67
N VAL A 77 8.22 4.12 -7.93
CA VAL A 77 8.53 2.97 -7.05
C VAL A 77 9.34 1.87 -7.74
N SER A 78 10.41 1.41 -7.10
CA SER A 78 11.31 0.36 -7.62
C SER A 78 10.61 -0.97 -7.92
N PHE A 79 11.20 -1.73 -8.84
CA PHE A 79 10.69 -3.05 -9.24
C PHE A 79 10.70 -4.03 -8.07
N LEU A 80 9.51 -4.43 -7.64
CA LEU A 80 9.29 -5.53 -6.71
C LEU A 80 9.12 -6.85 -7.48
N PRO A 81 9.60 -7.99 -6.93
CA PRO A 81 9.19 -9.30 -7.42
C PRO A 81 7.67 -9.40 -7.48
N GLY A 82 7.12 -10.01 -8.54
CA GLY A 82 5.67 -10.07 -8.79
C GLY A 82 4.82 -10.46 -7.58
N PRO A 83 5.15 -11.55 -6.84
CA PRO A 83 4.41 -11.94 -5.64
C PRO A 83 4.42 -10.89 -4.53
N LEU A 84 5.55 -10.23 -4.28
CA LEU A 84 5.67 -9.18 -3.27
C LEU A 84 4.90 -7.91 -3.69
N ASN A 85 4.88 -7.59 -4.99
CA ASN A 85 4.09 -6.49 -5.52
C ASN A 85 2.57 -6.75 -5.40
N LEU A 86 2.12 -7.98 -5.66
CA LEU A 86 0.72 -8.37 -5.45
C LEU A 86 0.32 -8.28 -3.97
N LEU A 87 1.21 -8.70 -3.07
CA LEU A 87 1.00 -8.58 -1.63
C LEU A 87 0.95 -7.12 -1.18
N LYS A 88 1.89 -6.28 -1.64
CA LYS A 88 1.86 -4.82 -1.43
C LYS A 88 0.51 -4.25 -1.87
N ARG A 89 0.06 -4.57 -3.09
CA ARG A 89 -1.25 -4.12 -3.59
C ARG A 89 -2.38 -4.55 -2.66
N THR A 90 -2.37 -5.81 -2.21
CA THR A 90 -3.40 -6.37 -1.34
C THR A 90 -3.49 -5.60 -0.02
N LEU A 91 -2.35 -5.39 0.65
CA LEU A 91 -2.25 -4.65 1.90
C LEU A 91 -2.66 -3.17 1.72
N MET A 92 -2.19 -2.53 0.66
CA MET A 92 -2.49 -1.12 0.35
C MET A 92 -3.97 -0.89 -0.02
N MET A 93 -4.71 -1.93 -0.36
CA MET A 93 -6.16 -1.87 -0.58
C MET A 93 -6.96 -2.17 0.70
N GLY A 94 -6.31 -2.39 1.84
CA GLY A 94 -6.96 -2.81 3.09
C GLY A 94 -7.47 -4.25 3.06
N ASN A 95 -6.96 -5.08 2.14
CA ASN A 95 -7.38 -6.47 2.00
C ASN A 95 -6.45 -7.41 2.79
N SER A 96 -7.01 -8.54 3.25
CA SER A 96 -6.25 -9.57 3.95
C SER A 96 -5.38 -10.40 2.98
N PRO A 97 -4.06 -10.54 3.21
CA PRO A 97 -3.13 -11.29 2.34
C PRO A 97 -3.53 -12.71 1.95
N LEU A 98 -4.19 -13.44 2.86
CA LEU A 98 -4.66 -14.81 2.64
C LEU A 98 -6.20 -14.90 2.65
N GLY A 99 -6.88 -13.81 2.34
CA GLY A 99 -8.34 -13.76 2.34
C GLY A 99 -8.94 -13.93 3.74
N THR A 100 -10.02 -14.69 3.85
CA THR A 100 -10.81 -14.78 5.09
C THR A 100 -10.10 -15.57 6.20
N ILE A 101 -10.55 -15.38 7.45
CA ILE A 101 -10.11 -16.18 8.60
C ILE A 101 -10.36 -17.68 8.35
N ASN A 102 -11.47 -18.04 7.71
CA ASN A 102 -11.79 -19.44 7.42
C ASN A 102 -10.83 -20.05 6.41
N ASN A 103 -10.44 -19.30 5.38
CA ASN A 103 -9.39 -19.75 4.46
C ASN A 103 -8.09 -20.03 5.22
N PHE A 104 -7.70 -19.13 6.12
CA PHE A 104 -6.50 -19.35 6.94
C PHE A 104 -6.60 -20.60 7.83
N ARG A 105 -7.73 -20.81 8.51
CA ARG A 105 -7.96 -22.03 9.31
C ARG A 105 -7.84 -23.31 8.46
N ASN A 106 -8.35 -23.28 7.23
CA ASN A 106 -8.24 -24.42 6.31
C ASN A 106 -6.78 -24.71 5.94
N LEU A 107 -5.97 -23.68 5.67
CA LEU A 107 -4.54 -23.85 5.42
C LEU A 107 -3.82 -24.45 6.64
N LEU A 108 -4.14 -23.97 7.85
CA LEU A 108 -3.57 -24.55 9.08
C LEU A 108 -3.97 -26.01 9.30
N ASN A 109 -5.20 -26.40 8.91
CA ASN A 109 -5.64 -27.79 8.98
C ASN A 109 -4.87 -28.69 8.01
N GLN A 110 -4.57 -28.20 6.80
CA GLN A 110 -3.76 -28.94 5.83
C GLN A 110 -2.34 -29.18 6.37
N ILE A 111 -1.70 -28.13 6.90
CA ILE A 111 -0.36 -28.26 7.53
C ILE A 111 -0.39 -29.26 8.69
N ALA A 112 -1.41 -29.17 9.57
CA ALA A 112 -1.51 -30.03 10.75
C ALA A 112 -1.77 -31.50 10.40
N ASN A 113 -2.60 -31.77 9.40
CA ASN A 113 -3.06 -33.12 9.09
C ASN A 113 -2.11 -33.87 8.13
N SER A 114 -1.54 -33.20 7.15
CA SER A 114 -0.73 -33.83 6.09
C SER A 114 0.69 -33.32 6.01
N GLY A 115 1.09 -32.33 6.80
CA GLY A 115 2.43 -31.74 6.71
C GLY A 115 2.69 -31.09 5.34
N ASP A 116 1.65 -30.54 4.70
CA ASP A 116 1.74 -29.99 3.35
C ASP A 116 2.74 -28.82 3.28
N GLU A 117 3.92 -29.10 2.71
CA GLU A 117 5.03 -28.14 2.62
C GLU A 117 4.70 -26.95 1.72
N ALA A 118 3.95 -27.14 0.64
CA ALA A 118 3.57 -26.05 -0.25
C ALA A 118 2.61 -25.07 0.44
N VAL A 119 1.70 -25.59 1.26
CA VAL A 119 0.80 -24.77 2.08
C VAL A 119 1.56 -24.04 3.18
N LEU A 120 2.51 -24.72 3.83
CA LEU A 120 3.41 -24.14 4.81
C LEU A 120 4.19 -22.96 4.22
N GLU A 121 4.86 -23.16 3.08
CA GLU A 121 5.64 -22.13 2.38
C GLU A 121 4.75 -20.96 1.97
N LYS A 122 3.54 -21.22 1.48
CA LYS A 122 2.57 -20.17 1.14
C LYS A 122 2.20 -19.33 2.36
N VAL A 123 1.92 -19.96 3.50
CA VAL A 123 1.54 -19.24 4.72
C VAL A 123 2.72 -18.43 5.26
N LEU A 124 3.88 -19.06 5.45
CA LEU A 124 5.08 -18.37 5.95
C LEU A 124 5.55 -17.28 4.99
N GLY A 125 5.63 -17.58 3.70
CA GLY A 125 6.04 -16.61 2.68
C GLY A 125 5.12 -15.40 2.64
N THR A 126 3.82 -15.59 2.88
CA THR A 126 2.88 -14.46 3.00
C THR A 126 3.08 -13.67 4.29
N MET A 127 3.33 -14.34 5.43
CA MET A 127 3.65 -13.65 6.69
C MET A 127 4.95 -12.84 6.59
N GLN A 128 6.02 -13.45 6.05
CA GLN A 128 7.30 -12.80 5.78
C GLN A 128 7.12 -11.66 4.78
N GLY A 129 6.38 -11.90 3.71
CA GLY A 129 6.05 -10.91 2.70
C GLY A 129 5.35 -9.69 3.28
N THR A 130 4.45 -9.86 4.26
CA THR A 130 3.77 -8.75 4.92
C THR A 130 4.79 -7.83 5.59
N VAL A 131 5.77 -8.37 6.32
CA VAL A 131 6.87 -7.57 6.90
C VAL A 131 7.74 -6.97 5.81
N ALA A 132 8.11 -7.76 4.79
CA ALA A 132 8.98 -7.34 3.70
C ALA A 132 8.41 -6.18 2.88
N VAL A 133 7.08 -6.06 2.74
CA VAL A 133 6.44 -4.89 2.10
C VAL A 133 6.78 -3.61 2.85
N PHE A 134 6.71 -3.60 4.19
CA PHE A 134 7.01 -2.40 4.95
C PHE A 134 8.51 -2.15 5.06
N ASN A 135 9.34 -3.19 5.12
CA ASN A 135 10.78 -3.02 4.98
C ASN A 135 11.11 -2.37 3.64
N TYR A 136 10.50 -2.83 2.53
CA TYR A 136 10.65 -2.21 1.21
C TYR A 136 10.23 -0.74 1.20
N LEU A 137 9.12 -0.38 1.86
CA LEU A 137 8.64 1.01 1.89
C LEU A 137 9.50 1.93 2.77
N ASN A 138 10.17 1.36 3.77
CA ASN A 138 11.01 2.08 4.74
C ASN A 138 12.52 1.94 4.46
N ASP A 139 12.91 1.21 3.42
CA ASP A 139 14.30 0.94 3.11
C ASP A 139 14.98 2.24 2.64
N ALA A 140 15.96 2.69 3.42
CA ALA A 140 16.73 3.91 3.17
C ALA A 140 17.66 3.81 1.93
N VAL A 141 17.92 2.59 1.45
CA VAL A 141 18.80 2.24 0.33
C VAL A 141 17.98 1.96 -0.94
N LEU A 142 16.73 1.49 -0.81
CA LEU A 142 15.77 1.54 -1.91
C LEU A 142 15.57 3.02 -2.27
N PRO A 143 15.82 3.41 -3.52
CA PRO A 143 16.35 4.73 -3.81
C PRO A 143 15.41 5.85 -3.39
N ARG A 144 15.97 7.05 -3.35
CA ARG A 144 15.33 8.39 -3.38
C ARG A 144 13.98 8.46 -4.12
N GLY A 145 13.64 7.52 -5.00
CA GLY A 145 12.38 7.40 -5.74
C GLY A 145 11.10 7.38 -4.91
N PHE A 146 10.96 6.65 -3.79
CA PHE A 146 9.69 6.71 -3.04
C PHE A 146 9.49 8.07 -2.37
N SER A 147 10.52 8.57 -1.67
CA SER A 147 10.49 9.91 -1.07
C SER A 147 10.47 11.04 -2.12
N ALA A 148 11.07 10.85 -3.30
CA ALA A 148 10.99 11.79 -4.41
C ALA A 148 9.61 11.77 -5.06
N ALA A 149 9.03 10.59 -5.31
CA ALA A 149 7.67 10.43 -5.81
C ALA A 149 6.67 11.08 -4.85
N GLY A 150 6.82 10.87 -3.54
CA GLY A 150 6.01 11.56 -2.53
C GLY A 150 6.15 13.09 -2.60
N ARG A 151 7.37 13.62 -2.72
CA ARG A 151 7.61 15.07 -2.89
C ARG A 151 7.01 15.61 -4.19
N THR A 152 7.19 14.90 -5.31
CA THR A 152 6.63 15.29 -6.60
C THR A 152 5.10 15.25 -6.55
N LEU A 153 4.51 14.21 -5.96
CA LEU A 153 3.07 14.10 -5.76
C LEU A 153 2.54 15.28 -4.93
N MET A 154 3.23 15.64 -3.85
CA MET A 154 2.90 16.82 -3.05
C MET A 154 2.96 18.13 -3.85
N THR A 155 3.95 18.29 -4.71
CA THR A 155 4.05 19.43 -5.63
C THR A 155 2.88 19.45 -6.61
N GLU A 156 2.52 18.31 -7.22
CA GLU A 156 1.41 18.24 -8.17
C GLU A 156 0.04 18.44 -7.50
N MET A 157 -0.14 18.00 -6.25
CA MET A 157 -1.30 18.37 -5.43
C MET A 157 -1.33 19.89 -5.17
N GLY A 158 -0.17 20.54 -5.01
CA GLY A 158 -0.06 21.99 -4.90
C GLY A 158 -0.44 22.71 -6.19
N HIS A 159 0.01 22.24 -7.36
CA HIS A 159 -0.41 22.79 -8.64
C HIS A 159 -1.92 22.65 -8.85
N ALA A 160 -2.50 21.49 -8.49
CA ALA A 160 -3.94 21.28 -8.57
C ALA A 160 -4.71 22.26 -7.66
N ASP A 161 -4.22 22.48 -6.43
CA ASP A 161 -4.79 23.43 -5.47
C ASP A 161 -4.71 24.90 -5.93
N GLU A 162 -3.63 25.25 -6.62
CA GLU A 162 -3.36 26.63 -7.05
C GLU A 162 -4.08 26.99 -8.35
N PHE A 163 -3.98 26.11 -9.36
CA PHE A 163 -4.35 26.44 -10.74
C PHE A 163 -5.65 25.79 -11.20
N THR A 164 -6.28 24.94 -10.39
CA THR A 164 -7.61 24.40 -10.66
C THR A 164 -8.60 24.87 -9.59
N PRO A 165 -9.40 25.93 -9.84
CA PRO A 165 -10.34 26.47 -8.84
C PRO A 165 -11.28 25.42 -8.23
N ASP A 166 -11.73 24.47 -9.05
CA ASP A 166 -12.61 23.37 -8.65
C ASP A 166 -11.95 22.37 -7.65
N LEU A 167 -10.61 22.38 -7.55
CA LEU A 167 -9.83 21.53 -6.65
C LEU A 167 -9.22 22.30 -5.47
N LYS A 168 -9.71 23.52 -5.19
CA LYS A 168 -9.19 24.30 -4.07
C LYS A 168 -9.35 23.56 -2.75
N GLY A 169 -8.26 23.42 -2.00
CA GLY A 169 -8.17 22.66 -0.75
C GLY A 169 -7.62 21.24 -0.91
N ILE A 170 -7.36 20.75 -2.13
CA ILE A 170 -6.95 19.35 -2.35
C ILE A 170 -5.61 19.01 -1.69
N LEU A 171 -4.67 19.97 -1.63
CA LEU A 171 -3.39 19.77 -0.96
C LEU A 171 -3.59 19.58 0.55
N ALA A 172 -4.49 20.36 1.17
CA ALA A 172 -4.79 20.22 2.59
C ALA A 172 -5.51 18.89 2.87
N ALA A 173 -6.45 18.50 2.01
CA ALA A 173 -7.11 17.20 2.08
C ALA A 173 -6.13 16.03 1.94
N TRP A 174 -5.13 16.14 1.04
CA TRP A 174 -4.09 15.12 0.91
C TRP A 174 -3.24 15.01 2.18
N LYS A 175 -2.76 16.14 2.72
CA LYS A 175 -1.95 16.17 3.96
C LYS A 175 -2.68 15.61 5.18
N GLU A 176 -4.01 15.74 5.21
CA GLU A 176 -4.85 15.11 6.22
C GLU A 176 -5.02 13.60 5.97
N TRP A 177 -5.24 13.22 4.71
CA TRP A 177 -5.59 11.85 4.32
C TRP A 177 -4.41 10.87 4.32
N GLU A 178 -3.25 11.28 3.81
CA GLU A 178 -2.11 10.39 3.60
C GLU A 178 -1.59 9.76 4.92
N PRO A 179 -1.44 10.51 6.02
CA PRO A 179 -1.08 9.91 7.31
C PRO A 179 -2.14 8.91 7.81
N ASP A 180 -3.42 9.26 7.76
CA ASP A 180 -4.51 8.35 8.16
C ASP A 180 -4.51 7.06 7.35
N TYR A 181 -4.29 7.17 6.03
CA TYR A 181 -4.20 6.03 5.13
C TYR A 181 -3.07 5.08 5.54
N TYR A 182 -1.85 5.59 5.72
CA TYR A 182 -0.72 4.75 6.09
C TYR A 182 -0.87 4.17 7.50
N ASP A 183 -1.35 4.94 8.47
CA ASP A 183 -1.61 4.46 9.83
C ASP A 183 -2.63 3.32 9.84
N ARG A 184 -3.70 3.45 9.04
CA ARG A 184 -4.69 2.39 8.91
C ARG A 184 -4.11 1.14 8.26
N VAL A 185 -3.37 1.27 7.16
CA VAL A 185 -2.72 0.14 6.47
C VAL A 185 -1.72 -0.58 7.37
N VAL A 186 -0.90 0.18 8.12
CA VAL A 186 0.05 -0.34 9.13
C VAL A 186 -0.68 -1.08 10.24
N SER A 187 -1.75 -0.49 10.77
CA SER A 187 -2.57 -1.09 11.82
C SER A 187 -3.20 -2.40 11.35
N GLU A 188 -3.76 -2.44 10.15
CA GLU A 188 -4.39 -3.64 9.58
C GLU A 188 -3.35 -4.74 9.31
N ALA A 189 -2.19 -4.40 8.75
CA ALA A 189 -1.12 -5.35 8.48
C ALA A 189 -0.54 -5.95 9.77
N THR A 190 -0.27 -5.11 10.78
CA THR A 190 0.19 -5.54 12.11
C THR A 190 -0.84 -6.42 12.80
N THR A 191 -2.11 -6.01 12.78
CA THR A 191 -3.22 -6.79 13.36
C THR A 191 -3.36 -8.13 12.67
N TRP A 192 -3.26 -8.16 11.33
CA TRP A 192 -3.30 -9.39 10.56
C TRP A 192 -2.15 -10.31 10.97
N LEU A 193 -0.90 -9.83 10.97
CA LEU A 193 0.27 -10.66 11.28
C LEU A 193 0.19 -11.25 12.69
N THR A 194 -0.10 -10.41 13.69
CA THR A 194 -0.19 -10.82 15.10
C THR A 194 -1.35 -11.77 15.35
N THR A 195 -2.53 -11.49 14.79
CA THR A 195 -3.70 -12.38 14.91
C THR A 195 -3.43 -13.73 14.26
N ARG A 196 -2.81 -13.76 13.07
CA ARG A 196 -2.49 -15.01 12.38
C ARG A 196 -1.38 -15.79 13.10
N GLY A 197 -0.39 -15.10 13.65
CA GLY A 197 0.60 -15.68 14.55
C GLY A 197 -0.01 -16.36 15.77
N ALA A 198 -0.94 -15.69 16.45
CA ALA A 198 -1.67 -16.26 17.58
C ALA A 198 -2.48 -17.50 17.18
N MET A 199 -3.11 -17.49 16.00
CA MET A 199 -3.83 -18.66 15.46
C MET A 199 -2.89 -19.84 15.17
N VAL A 200 -1.68 -19.60 14.67
CA VAL A 200 -0.65 -20.64 14.50
C VAL A 200 -0.29 -21.22 15.86
N ALA A 201 0.09 -20.37 16.82
CA ALA A 201 0.44 -20.82 18.16
C ALA A 201 -0.69 -21.64 18.81
N GLN A 202 -1.94 -21.19 18.68
CA GLN A 202 -3.11 -21.89 19.23
C GLN A 202 -3.35 -23.25 18.55
N LYS A 203 -3.26 -23.31 17.20
CA LYS A 203 -3.51 -24.55 16.45
C LYS A 203 -2.50 -25.64 16.81
N PHE A 204 -1.27 -25.25 17.11
CA PHE A 204 -0.13 -26.15 17.33
C PHE A 204 0.35 -26.17 18.79
N ALA A 205 -0.45 -25.68 19.75
CA ALA A 205 -0.11 -25.67 21.18
C ALA A 205 0.02 -27.07 21.81
N GLY A 206 -0.46 -28.11 21.12
CA GLY A 206 -0.28 -29.52 21.51
C GLY A 206 1.08 -30.09 21.08
N SER A 207 1.17 -31.42 20.97
CA SER A 207 2.42 -32.06 20.52
C SER A 207 2.62 -31.93 19.01
N VAL A 208 3.52 -31.04 18.60
CA VAL A 208 4.12 -31.01 17.25
C VAL A 208 5.36 -31.90 17.14
N ALA A 209 5.74 -32.58 18.22
CA ALA A 209 7.01 -33.34 18.30
C ALA A 209 7.11 -34.46 17.25
N ASN A 210 5.97 -34.99 16.79
CA ASN A 210 5.92 -36.04 15.77
C ASN A 210 5.75 -35.49 14.34
N ASN A 211 5.73 -34.16 14.16
CA ASN A 211 5.61 -33.49 12.87
C ASN A 211 6.69 -32.39 12.75
N PRO A 212 7.90 -32.73 12.27
CA PRO A 212 9.01 -31.78 12.12
C PRO A 212 8.66 -30.54 11.28
N ALA A 213 7.82 -30.69 10.26
CA ALA A 213 7.35 -29.58 9.43
C ALA A 213 6.49 -28.60 10.24
N ALA A 214 5.57 -29.11 11.07
CA ALA A 214 4.78 -28.28 11.98
C ALA A 214 5.65 -27.59 13.04
N SER A 215 6.67 -28.26 13.57
CA SER A 215 7.60 -27.66 14.53
C SER A 215 8.42 -26.52 13.91
N LYS A 216 8.92 -26.72 12.69
CA LYS A 216 9.61 -25.67 11.91
C LYS A 216 8.66 -24.50 11.63
N PHE A 217 7.45 -24.79 11.17
CA PHE A 217 6.42 -23.78 10.88
C PHE A 217 6.11 -22.89 12.07
N VAL A 218 5.87 -23.46 13.25
CA VAL A 218 5.57 -22.68 14.47
C VAL A 218 6.74 -21.78 14.85
N SER A 219 7.96 -22.30 14.78
CA SER A 219 9.17 -21.56 15.15
C SER A 219 9.41 -20.39 14.18
N GLU A 220 9.28 -20.61 12.88
CA GLU A 220 9.44 -19.56 11.87
C GLU A 220 8.31 -18.54 11.92
N ALA A 221 7.06 -18.97 12.11
CA ALA A 221 5.94 -18.05 12.28
C ALA A 221 6.15 -17.14 13.49
N ALA A 222 6.65 -17.67 14.61
CA ALA A 222 6.98 -16.87 15.79
C ALA A 222 8.09 -15.84 15.52
N LEU A 223 9.14 -16.22 14.79
CA LEU A 223 10.22 -15.31 14.39
C LEU A 223 9.73 -14.20 13.45
N VAL A 224 8.76 -14.48 12.58
CA VAL A 224 8.18 -13.45 11.71
C VAL A 224 7.29 -12.50 12.53
N VAL A 225 6.51 -13.04 13.47
CA VAL A 225 5.65 -12.22 14.35
C VAL A 225 6.49 -11.32 15.26
N SER A 226 7.66 -11.75 15.72
CA SER A 226 8.55 -10.88 16.50
C SER A 226 9.08 -9.68 15.71
N GLN A 227 9.02 -9.74 14.37
CA GLN A 227 9.36 -8.63 13.48
C GLN A 227 8.17 -7.69 13.20
N ALA A 228 7.00 -7.88 13.83
CA ALA A 228 5.85 -6.99 13.65
C ALA A 228 6.18 -5.51 13.92
N GLY A 229 7.15 -5.21 14.80
CA GLY A 229 7.63 -3.85 15.03
C GLY A 229 8.32 -3.18 13.84
N GLN A 230 8.63 -3.92 12.77
CA GLN A 230 9.15 -3.38 11.50
C GLN A 230 8.02 -2.90 10.57
N ILE A 231 6.76 -3.25 10.85
CA ILE A 231 5.60 -2.75 10.12
C ILE A 231 5.33 -1.32 10.59
N LYS A 232 5.86 -0.34 9.85
CA LYS A 232 5.76 1.08 10.18
C LYS A 232 5.35 1.90 8.97
N SER A 233 4.74 3.05 9.23
CA SER A 233 4.36 4.01 8.20
C SER A 233 5.62 4.54 7.51
N PRO A 234 5.63 4.63 6.16
CA PRO A 234 6.75 5.23 5.44
C PRO A 234 6.85 6.74 5.60
N LEU A 235 5.89 7.37 6.29
CA LEU A 235 5.95 8.78 6.67
C LEU A 235 6.71 9.01 7.98
N THR A 236 6.96 7.97 8.77
CA THR A 236 7.63 8.08 10.07
C THR A 236 9.10 7.69 9.92
N PRO A 237 10.06 8.60 10.18
CA PRO A 237 11.49 8.30 10.10
C PRO A 237 11.96 7.27 11.14
#